data_AF-A0A1V4M948-F1
#
_entry.id   AF-A0A1V4M948-F1
#
_cell.length_a   1.000
_cell.length_b   1.000
_cell.length_c   1.000
_cell.angle_alpha   90.00
_cell.angle_beta   90.00
_cell.angle_gamma   90.00
#
_symmetry.space_group_name_H-M   'P 1'
#
loop_
_entity.id
_entity.type
_entity.pdbx_description
1 polymer ?
#
loop_
_entity_poly.entity_id
_entity_poly.type
_entity_poly.pdbx_seq_one_letter_code
_entity_poly.pdbx_strand_id
1 'polypeptide(L)'
;MTDNFDAEDIIYNAIKNIGVTVIKGRPERDQAGEHVTVRSNGCDFAEVVNIPQVNVNIYVPRPKGGMINRTRIKAIRTLVYSAIASASPDGYCVIDQSFAAMLEDVREGFDCFTIRYELTINK
;
A
#
# COMPACT_ATOMS: atom_id res chain seq x y z
N MET A 1 -11.81 3.61 -24.13
CA MET A 1 -11.83 3.65 -22.65
C MET A 1 -10.88 2.55 -22.20
N THR A 2 -9.67 2.90 -21.74
CA THR A 2 -8.82 1.89 -21.10
C THR A 2 -9.28 1.88 -19.66
N ASP A 3 -10.20 0.97 -19.35
CA ASP A 3 -10.57 0.63 -17.99
C ASP A 3 -9.30 0.56 -17.14
N ASN A 4 -9.41 1.08 -15.93
CA ASN A 4 -8.46 1.03 -14.84
C ASN A 4 -8.02 -0.42 -14.62
N PHE A 5 -7.15 -0.97 -15.49
CA PHE A 5 -6.52 -2.26 -15.33
C PHE A 5 -5.86 -2.17 -13.96
N ASP A 6 -6.46 -2.88 -13.00
CA ASP A 6 -6.53 -2.45 -11.61
C ASP A 6 -5.11 -2.31 -11.05
N ALA A 7 -4.58 -1.08 -11.01
CA ALA A 7 -3.28 -0.81 -10.40
C ALA A 7 -3.24 -1.33 -8.96
N GLU A 8 -4.40 -1.28 -8.29
CA GLU A 8 -4.63 -1.95 -7.02
C GLU A 8 -4.43 -3.47 -7.09
N ASP A 9 -4.93 -4.17 -8.11
CA ASP A 9 -4.73 -5.61 -8.27
C ASP A 9 -3.28 -5.98 -8.57
N ILE A 10 -2.55 -5.16 -9.33
CA ILE A 10 -1.12 -5.39 -9.57
C ILE A 10 -0.37 -5.37 -8.23
N ILE A 11 -0.55 -4.31 -7.45
CA ILE A 11 0.09 -4.16 -6.14
C ILE A 11 -0.42 -5.22 -5.15
N TYR A 12 -1.74 -5.47 -5.12
CA TYR A 12 -2.34 -6.47 -4.24
C TYR A 12 -1.81 -7.87 -4.55
N ASN A 13 -1.78 -8.28 -5.82
CA ASN A 13 -1.27 -9.59 -6.21
C ASN A 13 0.23 -9.74 -5.92
N ALA A 14 1.01 -8.66 -6.00
CA ALA A 14 2.40 -8.66 -5.60
C ALA A 14 2.57 -8.98 -4.11
N ILE A 15 1.76 -8.34 -3.24
CA ILE A 15 1.98 -8.39 -1.79
C ILE A 15 1.07 -9.34 -1.02
N LYS A 16 0.04 -9.94 -1.61
CA LYS A 16 -0.96 -10.76 -0.89
C LYS A 16 -0.39 -11.94 -0.08
N ASN A 17 0.83 -12.38 -0.40
CA ASN A 17 1.50 -13.53 0.22
C ASN A 17 2.67 -13.16 1.14
N ILE A 18 2.78 -11.91 1.62
CA ILE A 18 3.89 -11.46 2.48
C ILE A 18 3.81 -11.97 3.94
N GLY A 19 2.86 -12.84 4.27
CA GLY A 19 2.68 -13.37 5.64
C GLY A 19 2.02 -12.41 6.63
N VAL A 20 1.43 -11.31 6.14
CA VAL A 20 0.57 -10.39 6.89
C VAL A 20 -0.76 -10.29 6.14
N THR A 21 -1.86 -10.08 6.86
CA THR A 21 -3.18 -9.90 6.24
C THR A 21 -3.18 -8.70 5.30
N VAL A 22 -3.44 -8.94 4.01
CA VAL A 22 -3.56 -7.87 2.99
C VAL A 22 -5.02 -7.75 2.56
N ILE A 23 -5.53 -6.53 2.58
CA ILE A 23 -6.92 -6.20 2.26
C ILE A 23 -6.94 -5.22 1.09
N LYS A 24 -7.70 -5.53 0.03
CA LYS A 24 -7.97 -4.56 -1.04
C LYS A 24 -9.09 -3.62 -0.58
N GLY A 25 -8.90 -2.31 -0.71
CA GLY A 25 -9.92 -1.30 -0.39
C GLY A 25 -9.98 -0.84 1.08
N ARG A 26 -11.18 -0.81 1.66
CA ARG A 26 -11.42 -0.35 3.04
C ARG A 26 -11.33 -1.52 4.02
N PRO A 27 -10.54 -1.41 5.11
CA PRO A 27 -10.55 -2.43 6.14
C PRO A 27 -11.91 -2.45 6.83
N GLU A 28 -12.36 -3.62 7.25
CA GLU A 28 -13.55 -3.76 8.08
C GLU A 28 -13.29 -3.15 9.48
N ARG A 29 -14.37 -2.67 10.13
CA ARG A 29 -14.28 -1.95 11.41
C ARG A 29 -13.58 -2.78 12.50
N ASP A 30 -13.73 -4.10 12.46
CA ASP A 30 -13.30 -5.03 13.51
C ASP A 30 -11.89 -5.61 13.33
N GLN A 31 -11.10 -5.10 12.37
CA GLN A 31 -9.73 -5.59 12.14
C GLN A 31 -8.80 -5.25 13.32
N ALA A 32 -8.62 -6.19 14.26
CA ALA A 32 -7.87 -5.97 15.50
C ALA A 32 -6.35 -6.23 15.41
N GLY A 33 -5.88 -6.90 14.34
CA GLY A 33 -4.49 -7.31 14.16
C GLY A 33 -3.69 -6.45 13.18
N GLU A 34 -2.40 -6.78 13.01
CA GLU A 34 -1.56 -6.21 11.96
C GLU A 34 -2.15 -6.52 10.58
N HIS A 35 -2.21 -5.51 9.72
CA HIS A 35 -2.74 -5.67 8.37
C HIS A 35 -2.18 -4.61 7.43
N VAL A 36 -2.25 -4.90 6.14
CA VAL A 36 -1.90 -3.99 5.07
C VAL A 36 -3.14 -3.75 4.23
N THR A 37 -3.40 -2.50 3.84
CA THR A 37 -4.46 -2.19 2.88
C THR A 37 -3.88 -1.67 1.59
N VAL A 38 -4.42 -2.09 0.46
CA VAL A 38 -4.08 -1.57 -0.88
C VAL A 38 -5.28 -0.79 -1.40
N ARG A 39 -5.11 0.49 -1.72
CA ARG A 39 -6.19 1.34 -2.24
C ARG A 39 -5.65 2.43 -3.16
N SER A 40 -6.35 2.69 -4.25
CA SER A 40 -6.19 3.87 -5.09
C SER A 40 -6.80 5.11 -4.42
N ASN A 41 -6.08 6.23 -4.46
CA ASN A 41 -6.74 7.48 -4.10
C ASN A 41 -7.80 7.74 -5.17
N GLY A 42 -9.08 7.74 -4.76
CA GLY A 42 -10.19 8.02 -5.65
C GLY A 42 -9.90 9.31 -6.39
N CYS A 43 -9.88 9.23 -7.72
CA CYS A 43 -9.54 10.26 -8.68
C CYS A 43 -9.79 11.70 -8.21
N ASP A 44 -8.73 12.42 -7.82
CA ASP A 44 -8.65 13.85 -8.07
C ASP A 44 -8.19 13.98 -9.53
N PHE A 45 -9.17 14.11 -10.42
CA PHE A 45 -8.96 14.37 -11.84
C PHE A 45 -8.33 15.76 -12.02
N ALA A 46 -7.03 15.88 -11.77
CA ALA A 46 -6.23 16.99 -12.28
C ALA A 46 -5.67 16.56 -13.65
N GLU A 47 -6.20 17.20 -14.70
CA GLU A 47 -6.07 16.94 -16.14
C GLU A 47 -4.66 16.83 -16.77
N VAL A 48 -3.58 16.46 -16.05
CA VAL A 48 -2.22 16.58 -16.63
C VAL A 48 -1.40 15.30 -16.70
N VAL A 49 -1.62 14.26 -15.87
CA VAL A 49 -0.87 12.99 -16.05
C VAL A 49 -1.69 11.77 -15.61
N ASN A 50 -1.95 10.85 -16.55
CA ASN A 50 -2.80 9.67 -16.38
C ASN A 50 -2.06 8.49 -15.69
N ILE A 51 -1.31 8.76 -14.62
CA ILE A 51 -0.52 7.74 -13.89
C ILE A 51 -1.33 7.29 -12.66
N PRO A 52 -1.83 6.04 -12.61
CA PRO A 52 -2.55 5.54 -11.44
C PRO A 52 -1.66 5.53 -10.19
N GLN A 53 -2.19 6.09 -9.10
CA GLN A 53 -1.56 6.12 -7.78
C GLN A 53 -2.24 5.14 -6.82
N VAL A 54 -1.43 4.27 -6.20
CA VAL A 54 -1.89 3.25 -5.25
C VAL A 54 -1.18 3.44 -3.91
N ASN A 55 -1.96 3.59 -2.84
CA ASN A 55 -1.48 3.62 -1.48
C ASN A 55 -1.49 2.21 -0.87
N VAL A 56 -0.36 1.82 -0.30
CA VAL A 56 -0.18 0.65 0.55
C VAL A 56 -0.02 1.16 1.98
N ASN A 57 -1.04 0.96 2.81
CA ASN A 57 -1.04 1.39 4.20
C ASN A 57 -0.73 0.19 5.10
N ILE A 58 0.31 0.30 5.90
CA ILE A 58 0.74 -0.70 6.87
C ILE A 58 0.20 -0.28 8.23
N TYR A 59 -0.69 -1.09 8.80
CA TYR A 59 -1.29 -0.88 10.11
C TYR A 59 -0.67 -1.85 11.12
N VAL A 60 -0.06 -1.29 12.17
CA VAL A 60 0.47 -2.05 13.30
C VAL A 60 -0.23 -1.59 14.57
N PRO A 61 -0.82 -2.49 15.39
CA PRO A 61 -1.41 -2.12 16.66
C PRO A 61 -0.37 -1.44 17.56
N ARG A 62 -0.76 -0.30 18.13
CA ARG A 62 0.11 0.44 19.04
C ARG A 62 0.16 -0.29 20.39
N PRO A 63 1.36 -0.59 20.93
CA PRO A 63 1.46 -1.20 22.25
C PRO A 63 0.90 -0.28 23.34
N LYS A 64 0.40 -0.88 24.44
CA LYS A 64 -0.04 -0.17 25.65
C LYS A 64 1.15 0.61 26.23
N GLY A 65 1.29 1.88 25.85
CA GLY A 65 2.49 2.69 26.11
C GLY A 65 2.76 3.75 25.04
N GLY A 66 2.03 3.74 23.93
CA GLY A 66 1.99 4.87 23.00
C GLY A 66 3.18 4.98 22.04
N MET A 67 4.22 4.17 22.23
CA MET A 67 5.42 4.20 21.37
C MET A 67 5.18 3.50 20.04
N ILE A 68 5.62 4.16 18.97
CA ILE A 68 5.53 3.62 17.61
C ILE A 68 6.35 2.33 17.50
N ASN A 69 5.74 1.26 16.99
CA ASN A 69 6.46 0.00 16.76
C ASN A 69 7.28 0.02 15.45
N ARG A 70 8.30 0.89 15.42
CA ARG A 70 9.15 1.15 14.23
C ARG A 70 9.81 -0.11 13.69
N THR A 71 10.24 -1.02 14.56
CA THR A 71 10.87 -2.29 14.17
C THR A 71 9.91 -3.15 13.38
N ARG A 72 8.66 -3.25 13.83
CA ARG A 72 7.65 -4.06 13.15
C ARG A 72 7.20 -3.44 11.84
N ILE A 73 6.99 -2.12 11.82
CA ILE A 73 6.70 -1.36 10.59
C ILE A 73 7.82 -1.58 9.56
N LYS A 74 9.08 -1.48 9.97
CA LYS A 74 10.23 -1.72 9.09
C LYS A 74 10.22 -3.15 8.54
N ALA A 75 9.89 -4.15 9.35
CA ALA A 75 9.82 -5.54 8.90
C ALA A 75 8.76 -5.72 7.80
N ILE A 76 7.52 -5.24 8.02
CA ILE A 76 6.44 -5.34 7.04
C ILE A 76 6.76 -4.54 5.78
N ARG A 77 7.31 -3.33 5.95
CA ARG A 77 7.76 -2.47 4.84
C ARG A 77 8.80 -3.17 3.96
N THR A 78 9.79 -3.83 4.56
CA THR A 78 10.79 -4.60 3.78
C THR A 78 10.13 -5.71 2.98
N LEU A 79 9.15 -6.43 3.55
CA LEU A 79 8.43 -7.50 2.85
C LEU A 79 7.61 -6.95 1.67
N VAL A 80 6.92 -5.82 1.86
CA VAL A 80 6.21 -5.12 0.79
C VAL A 80 7.16 -4.73 -0.34
N TYR A 81 8.32 -4.13 -0.02
CA TYR A 81 9.30 -3.77 -1.05
C TYR A 81 9.86 -4.98 -1.80
N SER A 82 10.24 -6.04 -1.09
CA SER A 82 10.77 -7.25 -1.75
C SER A 82 9.73 -7.88 -2.66
N ALA A 83 8.47 -7.93 -2.21
CA ALA A 83 7.39 -8.53 -2.98
C ALA A 83 7.08 -7.74 -4.25
N ILE A 84 7.05 -6.40 -4.17
CA ILE A 84 6.84 -5.53 -5.34
C ILE A 84 8.03 -5.61 -6.30
N ALA A 85 9.27 -5.61 -5.78
CA ALA A 85 10.46 -5.75 -6.62
C ALA A 85 10.49 -7.09 -7.38
N SER A 86 10.02 -8.17 -6.76
CA SER A 86 9.89 -9.48 -7.40
C SER A 86 8.70 -9.61 -8.34
N ALA A 87 7.65 -8.80 -8.15
CA ALA A 87 6.44 -8.84 -8.97
C ALA A 87 6.54 -8.01 -10.26
N SER A 88 7.59 -7.18 -10.41
CA SER A 88 7.79 -6.31 -11.57
C SER A 88 7.65 -7.10 -12.88
N PRO A 89 6.53 -6.95 -13.61
CA PRO A 89 6.19 -7.87 -14.68
C PRO A 89 6.86 -7.43 -15.98
N ASP A 90 7.94 -8.13 -16.37
CA ASP A 90 8.48 -8.26 -17.73
C ASP A 90 8.49 -6.99 -18.62
N GLY A 91 8.67 -5.80 -18.05
CA GLY A 91 8.74 -4.52 -18.77
C GLY A 91 7.38 -3.88 -19.13
N TYR A 92 6.25 -4.53 -18.83
CA TYR A 92 4.90 -4.04 -19.14
C TYR A 92 4.41 -2.96 -18.16
N CYS A 93 4.87 -3.01 -16.90
CA CYS A 93 4.49 -2.06 -15.86
C CYS A 93 5.71 -1.63 -15.05
N VAL A 94 5.94 -0.32 -14.96
CA VAL A 94 6.95 0.27 -14.07
C VAL A 94 6.23 0.73 -12.81
N ILE A 95 6.70 0.27 -11.65
CA ILE A 95 6.17 0.64 -10.33
C ILE A 95 7.20 1.54 -9.67
N ASP A 96 6.91 2.83 -9.56
CA ASP A 96 7.76 3.81 -8.88
C ASP A 96 7.17 4.21 -7.52
N GLN A 97 8.02 4.52 -6.53
CA GLN A 97 7.56 4.91 -5.22
C GLN A 97 7.56 6.44 -5.08
N SER A 98 6.39 7.08 -5.21
CA SER A 98 6.28 8.54 -5.14
C SER A 98 6.19 9.11 -3.72
N PHE A 99 5.78 8.32 -2.72
CA PHE A 99 5.68 8.79 -1.34
C PHE A 99 5.87 7.66 -0.32
N ALA A 100 6.46 7.96 0.83
CA ALA A 100 6.49 7.06 1.97
C ALA A 100 6.60 7.83 3.29
N ALA A 101 5.59 7.75 4.16
CA ALA A 101 5.62 8.42 5.45
C ALA A 101 4.80 7.70 6.53
N MET A 102 5.15 7.99 7.78
CA MET A 102 4.30 7.71 8.92
C MET A 102 3.13 8.68 8.92
N LEU A 103 1.91 8.17 9.06
CA LEU A 103 0.72 8.99 9.23
C LEU A 103 0.18 8.80 10.65
N GLU A 104 -0.04 9.92 11.33
CA GLU A 104 -0.61 9.96 12.67
C GLU A 104 -2.15 9.96 12.59
N ASP A 105 -2.81 9.40 13.61
CA ASP A 105 -4.27 9.41 13.80
C ASP A 105 -5.14 8.92 12.63
N VAL A 106 -4.59 8.12 11.71
CA VAL A 106 -5.35 7.49 10.62
C VAL A 106 -6.35 6.46 11.14
N ARG A 107 -6.00 5.76 12.23
CA ARG A 107 -6.86 4.80 12.91
C ARG A 107 -6.49 4.75 14.38
N GLU A 108 -7.48 4.93 15.25
CA GLU A 108 -7.28 4.89 16.70
C GLU A 108 -6.67 3.54 17.14
N GLY A 109 -5.63 3.61 17.97
CA GLY A 109 -4.92 2.43 18.45
C GLY A 109 -3.96 1.78 17.44
N PHE A 110 -3.78 2.36 16.25
CA PHE A 110 -2.85 1.86 15.25
C PHE A 110 -1.83 2.92 14.85
N ASP A 111 -0.63 2.42 14.56
CA ASP A 111 0.39 3.12 13.83
C ASP A 111 0.21 2.83 12.34
N CYS A 112 0.16 3.89 11.52
CA CYS A 112 0.00 3.78 10.08
C CYS A 112 1.25 4.26 9.35
N PHE A 113 1.81 3.42 8.49
CA PHE A 113 2.84 3.82 7.54
C PHE A 113 2.31 3.66 6.12
N THR A 114 2.25 4.76 5.37
CA THR A 114 1.72 4.77 4.01
C THR A 114 2.86 4.83 3.00
N ILE A 115 2.80 3.96 2.00
CA ILE A 115 3.67 3.99 0.82
C ILE A 115 2.77 4.23 -0.38
N ARG A 116 3.09 5.21 -1.21
CA ARG A 116 2.42 5.46 -2.48
C ARG A 116 3.28 4.96 -3.62
N TYR A 117 2.64 4.22 -4.51
CA TYR A 117 3.22 3.78 -5.77
C TYR A 117 2.51 4.43 -6.95
N GLU A 118 3.30 4.80 -7.94
CA GLU A 118 2.89 5.27 -9.24
C GLU A 118 3.15 4.17 -10.25
N LEU A 119 2.12 3.75 -10.98
CA LEU A 119 2.23 2.67 -11.96
C LEU A 119 2.19 3.25 -13.37
N THR A 120 3.26 3.07 -14.13
CA THR A 120 3.31 3.43 -15.55
C THR A 120 3.18 2.17 -16.39
N ILE A 121 2.09 2.05 -17.15
CA ILE A 121 1.86 0.92 -18.05
C ILE A 121 2.43 1.28 -19.43
N ASN A 122 3.47 0.55 -19.86
CA ASN A 122 4.05 0.70 -21.19
C ASN A 122 3.21 -0.12 -22.17
N LYS A 123 2.39 0.54 -22.99
CA LYS A 123 1.66 -0.10 -24.10
C LYS A 123 2.52 -0.23 -25.34
#